data_AF-A0A5S3SCW0-F1
#
_entry.id   AF-A0A5S3SCW0-F1
#
_cell.length_a   1.000
_cell.length_b   1.000
_cell.length_c   1.000
_cell.angle_alpha   90.00
_cell.angle_beta   90.00
_cell.angle_gamma   90.00
#
_symmetry.space_group_name_H-M   'P 1'
#
loop_
_entity.id
_entity.type
_entity.pdbx_description
1 polymer ?
#
loop_
_entity_poly.entity_id
_entity_poly.type
_entity_poly.pdbx_seq_one_letter_code
_entity_poly.pdbx_strand_id
1 'polypeptide(L)'
;MSFFKTFIPDLDELDLKTQKLNKSLKDKINRQWKDTFDKATLLQLYSSLIKELRLFREGQSQPAKLYYFLQLFSSSDYKVIFDKKSHHALLTHTELLESEIEQLLLETNTQLIQNPPPAEQGDLREMVSDLISLYFYHPSYHSEGYDDLKRIGGNLAFKFLRTYPYQDICNLLVSLLPSASDSLKKYTQLINDIVCSKQNDENRDLLLYILISEMIGFYTEKSDFLYKKSKEVLRLLSTHITHWNEEQLDYFITQGVLNGYGIYPNPQTKVDKIKSYINQLNEDNGDAKIVKKRVKEYNQEIANIENDPNAFINASYNKAAKKLMVKNNTITFLKNLSELTPNSKTKVQLEQLIERILDLKNTPKAFPINKKPKVKFNDLNFKLLVIEELMYNKNLLTPKFDLSQFIAEYHQREIDKEQEGYEVIPEVLAYFKGLDIPEDLLAKVTSLTQDCGVDGGAEIYSQIWPFWDPGCGDEVLKISNKASKDLPLLPNLKQVIGLEHSNPSKKLISSFKERHIKLIEQDV
;
A
#
# COMPACT_ATOMS: atom_id res chain seq x y z
N MET A 1 -5.52 -29.22 37.69
CA MET A 1 -5.98 -29.66 36.36
C MET A 1 -5.36 -28.74 35.32
N SER A 2 -4.69 -29.31 34.31
CA SER A 2 -4.01 -28.58 33.23
C SER A 2 -5.04 -27.84 32.35
N PHE A 3 -4.72 -26.60 31.97
CA PHE A 3 -5.49 -25.71 31.07
C PHE A 3 -6.16 -26.42 29.88
N PHE A 4 -5.43 -27.36 29.25
CA PHE A 4 -5.88 -28.06 28.05
C PHE A 4 -7.05 -29.02 28.29
N LYS A 5 -7.21 -29.56 29.51
CA LYS A 5 -8.27 -30.55 29.80
C LYS A 5 -9.68 -29.98 29.88
N THR A 6 -9.82 -28.66 30.09
CA THR A 6 -11.13 -28.05 30.41
C THR A 6 -11.75 -27.32 29.22
N PHE A 7 -10.95 -26.79 28.30
CA PHE A 7 -11.44 -25.94 27.20
C PHE A 7 -11.03 -26.39 25.80
N ILE A 8 -10.02 -27.26 25.64
CA ILE A 8 -9.47 -27.58 24.32
C ILE A 8 -9.12 -29.08 24.23
N PRO A 9 -10.13 -29.97 24.24
CA PRO A 9 -9.92 -31.42 24.19
C PRO A 9 -9.05 -31.88 23.00
N ASP A 10 -8.99 -31.10 21.92
CA ASP A 10 -8.31 -31.49 20.69
C ASP A 10 -6.86 -30.97 20.59
N LEU A 11 -6.37 -30.12 21.51
CA LEU A 11 -4.92 -29.88 21.65
C LEU A 11 -4.20 -31.07 22.29
N ASP A 12 -4.95 -32.01 22.89
CA ASP A 12 -4.43 -33.32 23.28
C ASP A 12 -4.30 -34.27 22.07
N GLU A 13 -4.94 -33.98 20.92
CA GLU A 13 -4.73 -34.68 19.63
C GLU A 13 -3.47 -34.18 18.90
N LEU A 14 -2.85 -33.09 19.38
CA LEU A 14 -1.58 -32.61 18.87
C LEU A 14 -0.56 -33.72 19.11
N ASP A 15 -0.09 -34.35 18.03
CA ASP A 15 0.78 -35.52 18.14
C ASP A 15 2.02 -35.15 18.95
N LEU A 16 2.05 -35.58 20.22
CA LEU A 16 3.13 -35.28 21.15
C LEU A 16 4.48 -35.87 20.69
N LYS A 17 4.48 -36.79 19.71
CA LYS A 17 5.70 -37.35 19.12
C LYS A 17 6.27 -36.47 18.00
N THR A 18 5.43 -35.80 17.22
CA THR A 18 5.89 -34.94 16.10
C THR A 18 5.81 -33.46 16.40
N GLN A 19 5.05 -33.07 17.44
CA GLN A 19 4.82 -31.69 17.85
C GLN A 19 4.44 -30.78 16.67
N LYS A 20 3.61 -31.24 15.73
CA LYS A 20 3.24 -30.47 14.52
C LYS A 20 1.74 -30.17 14.45
N LEU A 21 1.41 -28.90 14.29
CA LEU A 21 0.06 -28.45 13.96
C LEU A 21 -0.14 -28.43 12.44
N ASN A 22 -0.67 -29.52 11.87
CA ASN A 22 -0.94 -29.56 10.43
C ASN A 22 -2.19 -28.72 10.06
N LYS A 23 -2.30 -28.33 8.79
CA LYS A 23 -3.42 -27.52 8.27
C LYS A 23 -4.79 -28.11 8.58
N SER A 24 -4.96 -29.43 8.44
CA SER A 24 -6.25 -30.08 8.70
C SER A 24 -6.68 -29.98 10.17
N LEU A 25 -5.73 -30.11 11.09
CA LEU A 25 -5.97 -29.97 12.53
C LEU A 25 -6.27 -28.51 12.88
N LYS A 26 -5.50 -27.55 12.33
CA LYS A 26 -5.77 -26.10 12.45
C LYS A 26 -7.18 -25.76 11.97
N ASP A 27 -7.58 -26.24 10.79
CA ASP A 27 -8.92 -26.00 10.22
C ASP A 27 -10.05 -26.68 11.02
N LYS A 28 -9.78 -27.84 11.64
CA LYS A 28 -10.72 -28.51 12.54
C LYS A 28 -10.93 -27.67 13.81
N ILE A 29 -9.85 -27.29 14.48
CA ILE A 29 -9.89 -26.50 15.72
C ILE A 29 -10.59 -25.16 15.47
N ASN A 30 -10.21 -24.44 14.40
CA ASN A 30 -10.83 -23.16 14.04
C ASN A 30 -12.34 -23.26 13.80
N ARG A 31 -12.82 -24.36 13.18
CA ARG A 31 -14.26 -24.58 12.97
C ARG A 31 -15.01 -24.81 14.27
N GLN A 32 -14.46 -25.58 15.21
CA GLN A 32 -15.10 -25.84 16.50
C GLN A 32 -15.12 -24.59 17.39
N TRP A 33 -14.01 -23.85 17.39
CA TRP A 33 -13.85 -22.60 18.12
C TRP A 33 -14.88 -21.54 17.71
N LYS A 34 -15.22 -21.50 16.42
CA LYS A 34 -16.21 -20.57 15.84
C LYS A 34 -17.58 -20.63 16.53
N ASP A 35 -18.02 -21.81 16.96
CA ASP A 35 -19.37 -22.03 17.48
C ASP A 35 -19.44 -22.03 19.03
N THR A 36 -18.29 -21.88 19.71
CA THR A 36 -18.16 -22.13 21.15
C THR A 36 -17.83 -20.88 22.00
N PHE A 37 -17.30 -19.81 21.40
CA PHE A 37 -16.82 -18.66 22.16
C PHE A 37 -17.89 -17.60 22.46
N ASP A 38 -18.61 -17.86 23.55
CA ASP A 38 -19.36 -16.81 24.25
C ASP A 38 -18.43 -15.94 25.12
N LYS A 39 -19.03 -14.89 25.72
CA LYS A 39 -18.29 -13.92 26.55
C LYS A 39 -17.66 -14.58 27.79
N ALA A 40 -18.34 -15.52 28.43
CA ALA A 40 -17.88 -16.16 29.65
C ALA A 40 -16.68 -17.08 29.37
N THR A 41 -16.75 -17.82 28.28
CA THR A 41 -15.69 -18.72 27.81
C THR A 41 -14.41 -17.95 27.50
N LEU A 42 -14.51 -16.81 26.80
CA LEU A 42 -13.35 -15.97 26.51
C LEU A 42 -12.69 -15.39 27.77
N LEU A 43 -13.49 -14.95 28.75
CA LEU A 43 -12.95 -14.51 30.05
C LEU A 43 -12.18 -15.64 30.76
N GLN A 44 -12.75 -16.84 30.77
CA GLN A 44 -12.11 -18.01 31.37
C GLN A 44 -10.84 -18.41 30.62
N LEU A 45 -10.81 -18.31 29.28
CA LEU A 45 -9.60 -18.59 28.50
C LEU A 45 -8.46 -17.63 28.84
N TYR A 46 -8.73 -16.32 28.91
CA TYR A 46 -7.70 -15.34 29.29
C TYR A 46 -7.18 -15.54 30.72
N SER A 47 -8.08 -15.75 31.69
CA SER A 47 -7.70 -16.12 33.05
C SER A 47 -6.81 -17.36 33.08
N SER A 48 -7.16 -18.37 32.27
CA SER A 48 -6.44 -19.64 32.21
C SER A 48 -5.09 -19.49 31.50
N LEU A 49 -5.00 -18.65 30.47
CA LEU A 49 -3.77 -18.34 29.75
C LEU A 49 -2.76 -17.70 30.69
N ILE A 50 -3.17 -16.68 31.45
CA ILE A 50 -2.31 -16.02 32.45
C ILE A 50 -1.77 -17.04 33.45
N LYS A 51 -2.62 -17.96 33.92
CA LYS A 51 -2.19 -19.02 34.83
C LYS A 51 -1.15 -19.95 34.19
N GLU A 52 -1.34 -20.35 32.93
CA GLU A 52 -0.36 -21.19 32.22
C GLU A 52 0.95 -20.47 31.93
N LEU A 53 0.93 -19.17 31.65
CA LEU A 53 2.17 -18.38 31.50
C LEU A 53 3.01 -18.40 32.78
N ARG A 54 2.36 -18.31 33.95
CA ARG A 54 3.04 -18.46 35.25
C ARG A 54 3.63 -19.85 35.45
N LEU A 55 2.82 -20.89 35.21
CA LEU A 55 3.29 -22.28 35.29
C LEU A 55 4.43 -22.55 34.30
N PHE A 56 4.39 -21.95 33.12
CA PHE A 56 5.47 -22.05 32.13
C PHE A 56 6.78 -21.49 32.68
N ARG A 57 6.76 -20.30 33.27
CA ARG A 57 7.93 -19.69 33.92
C ARG A 57 8.46 -20.50 35.10
N GLU A 58 7.57 -21.16 35.83
CA GLU A 58 7.94 -22.08 36.93
C GLU A 58 8.46 -23.45 36.44
N GLY A 59 8.51 -23.69 35.12
CA GLY A 59 8.93 -24.97 34.53
C GLY A 59 7.89 -26.09 34.68
N GLN A 60 6.63 -25.75 34.93
CA GLN A 60 5.52 -26.67 35.22
C GLN A 60 4.48 -26.79 34.09
N SER A 61 4.61 -26.02 33.00
CA SER A 61 3.71 -26.08 31.85
C SER A 61 4.21 -27.04 30.75
N GLN A 62 3.43 -27.19 29.67
CA GLN A 62 3.81 -27.89 28.45
C GLN A 62 4.11 -26.85 27.34
N PRO A 63 5.38 -26.46 27.13
CA PRO A 63 5.76 -25.35 26.25
C PRO A 63 5.16 -25.44 24.84
N ALA A 64 5.27 -26.61 24.21
CA ALA A 64 4.74 -26.86 22.87
C ALA A 64 3.22 -26.62 22.76
N LYS A 65 2.44 -27.02 23.77
CA LYS A 65 0.98 -26.81 23.75
C LYS A 65 0.62 -25.35 23.93
N LEU A 66 1.33 -24.64 24.81
CA LEU A 66 1.13 -23.21 25.03
C LEU A 66 1.48 -22.41 23.76
N TYR A 67 2.60 -22.75 23.11
CA TYR A 67 3.00 -22.18 21.83
C TYR A 67 1.93 -22.37 20.75
N TYR A 68 1.47 -23.60 20.51
CA TYR A 68 0.45 -23.85 19.48
C TYR A 68 -0.93 -23.27 19.81
N PHE A 69 -1.28 -23.20 21.10
CA PHE A 69 -2.47 -22.48 21.52
C PHE A 69 -2.39 -21.01 21.11
N LEU A 70 -1.25 -20.37 21.39
CA LEU A 70 -1.06 -18.95 21.08
C LEU A 70 -1.07 -18.71 19.58
N GLN A 71 -0.36 -19.49 18.78
CA GLN A 71 -0.39 -19.42 17.31
C GLN A 71 -1.82 -19.47 16.73
N LEU A 72 -2.73 -20.22 17.35
CA LEU A 72 -4.14 -20.24 16.95
C LEU A 72 -4.88 -19.00 17.46
N PHE A 73 -4.70 -18.67 18.74
CA PHE A 73 -5.41 -17.60 19.44
C PHE A 73 -4.99 -16.19 19.00
N SER A 74 -3.79 -16.03 18.46
CA SER A 74 -3.21 -14.78 17.93
C SER A 74 -3.33 -14.66 16.40
N SER A 75 -4.13 -15.50 15.72
CA SER A 75 -4.18 -15.52 14.25
C SER A 75 -5.37 -14.81 13.64
N SER A 76 -5.25 -14.39 12.37
CA SER A 76 -6.41 -13.91 11.60
C SER A 76 -7.38 -15.03 11.17
N ASP A 77 -6.95 -16.29 11.23
CA ASP A 77 -7.83 -17.42 10.96
C ASP A 77 -8.80 -17.67 12.13
N TYR A 78 -8.46 -17.12 13.30
CA TYR A 78 -9.36 -17.04 14.44
C TYR A 78 -10.45 -16.01 14.18
N LYS A 79 -11.67 -16.47 13.88
CA LYS A 79 -12.82 -15.63 13.49
C LYS A 79 -13.36 -14.66 14.56
N VAL A 80 -12.67 -14.46 15.68
CA VAL A 80 -13.07 -13.54 16.75
C VAL A 80 -12.25 -12.24 16.72
N ILE A 81 -11.64 -11.94 15.57
CA ILE A 81 -10.97 -10.65 15.34
C ILE A 81 -11.97 -9.50 15.44
N PHE A 82 -11.57 -8.45 16.16
CA PHE A 82 -12.36 -7.21 16.32
C PHE A 82 -13.76 -7.43 16.92
N ASP A 83 -14.00 -8.56 17.59
CA ASP A 83 -15.25 -8.87 18.26
C ASP A 83 -15.32 -8.24 19.66
N LYS A 84 -16.50 -7.75 20.03
CA LYS A 84 -16.72 -7.08 21.33
C LYS A 84 -16.46 -7.99 22.54
N LYS A 85 -16.66 -9.30 22.41
CA LYS A 85 -16.43 -10.26 23.50
C LYS A 85 -14.94 -10.47 23.73
N SER A 86 -14.16 -10.67 22.66
CA SER A 86 -12.69 -10.75 22.76
C SER A 86 -12.09 -9.46 23.28
N HIS A 87 -12.60 -8.32 22.80
CA HIS A 87 -12.21 -7.01 23.31
C HIS A 87 -12.44 -6.90 24.81
N HIS A 88 -13.64 -7.23 25.29
CA HIS A 88 -13.96 -7.18 26.71
C HIS A 88 -13.10 -8.15 27.53
N ALA A 89 -12.86 -9.35 27.02
CA ALA A 89 -12.05 -10.35 27.71
C ALA A 89 -10.59 -9.90 27.84
N LEU A 90 -10.00 -9.36 26.77
CA LEU A 90 -8.66 -8.77 26.81
C LEU A 90 -8.61 -7.58 27.75
N LEU A 91 -9.55 -6.64 27.64
CA LEU A 91 -9.63 -5.45 28.51
C LEU A 91 -9.68 -5.82 30.00
N THR A 92 -10.44 -6.86 30.35
CA THR A 92 -10.57 -7.34 31.73
C THR A 92 -9.26 -7.92 32.29
N HIS A 93 -8.40 -8.47 31.43
CA HIS A 93 -7.20 -9.21 31.83
C HIS A 93 -5.89 -8.50 31.48
N THR A 94 -5.95 -7.34 30.84
CA THR A 94 -4.80 -6.67 30.23
C THR A 94 -3.69 -6.34 31.23
N GLU A 95 -4.02 -5.95 32.46
CA GLU A 95 -3.02 -5.59 33.48
C GLU A 95 -2.15 -6.80 33.85
N LEU A 96 -2.78 -7.95 34.10
CA LEU A 96 -2.07 -9.18 34.42
C LEU A 96 -1.32 -9.73 33.20
N LEU A 97 -1.94 -9.67 32.02
CA LEU A 97 -1.32 -10.15 30.79
C LEU A 97 -0.08 -9.32 30.41
N GLU A 98 -0.17 -7.99 30.49
CA GLU A 98 0.97 -7.09 30.30
C GLU A 98 2.11 -7.46 31.25
N SER A 99 1.80 -7.66 32.54
CA SER A 99 2.80 -8.06 33.53
C SER A 99 3.47 -9.39 33.19
N GLU A 100 2.73 -10.42 32.78
CA GLU A 100 3.33 -11.70 32.38
C GLU A 100 4.20 -11.56 31.12
N ILE A 101 3.77 -10.78 30.12
CA ILE A 101 4.56 -10.51 28.91
C ILE A 101 5.88 -9.81 29.29
N GLU A 102 5.83 -8.81 30.17
CA GLU A 102 7.03 -8.11 30.64
C GLU A 102 7.99 -9.03 31.37
N GLN A 103 7.49 -9.97 32.16
CA GLN A 103 8.33 -10.96 32.82
C GLN A 103 8.99 -11.90 31.81
N LEU A 104 8.25 -12.37 30.79
CA LEU A 104 8.80 -13.23 29.74
C LEU A 104 9.90 -12.54 28.92
N LEU A 105 9.79 -11.22 28.71
CA LEU A 105 10.84 -10.42 28.06
C LEU A 105 12.16 -10.37 28.84
N LEU A 106 12.15 -10.71 30.14
CA LEU A 106 13.37 -10.80 30.96
C LEU A 106 14.00 -12.19 30.94
N GLU A 107 13.27 -13.20 30.46
CA GLU A 107 13.73 -14.58 30.41
C GLU A 107 14.71 -14.80 29.23
N THR A 108 15.56 -15.81 29.36
CA THR A 108 16.46 -16.20 28.27
C THR A 108 15.66 -16.89 27.17
N ASN A 109 15.95 -16.57 25.90
CA ASN A 109 15.27 -17.25 24.80
C ASN A 109 15.50 -18.77 24.84
N THR A 110 14.42 -19.54 24.70
CA THR A 110 14.42 -21.00 24.78
C THR A 110 13.59 -21.60 23.66
N GLN A 111 14.06 -22.71 23.10
CA GLN A 111 13.32 -23.50 22.13
C GLN A 111 12.15 -24.22 22.83
N LEU A 112 10.94 -24.02 22.31
CA LEU A 112 9.68 -24.52 22.89
C LEU A 112 9.14 -25.76 22.17
N ILE A 113 9.45 -25.92 20.89
CA ILE A 113 9.07 -27.08 20.07
C ILE A 113 10.28 -27.74 19.40
N GLN A 114 10.17 -29.03 19.13
CA GLN A 114 11.19 -29.80 18.42
C GLN A 114 10.93 -29.79 16.92
N ASN A 115 11.96 -29.45 16.12
CA ASN A 115 11.90 -29.43 14.66
C ASN A 115 10.77 -28.54 14.10
N PRO A 116 10.81 -27.22 14.39
CA PRO A 116 9.81 -26.30 13.86
C PRO A 116 9.74 -26.38 12.33
N PRO A 117 8.55 -26.22 11.72
CA PRO A 117 8.44 -25.98 10.29
C PRO A 117 9.34 -24.82 9.83
N PRO A 118 9.79 -24.78 8.57
CA PRO A 118 10.64 -23.69 8.08
C PRO A 118 10.07 -22.27 8.26
N ALA A 119 8.75 -22.15 8.41
CA ALA A 119 8.04 -20.89 8.60
C ALA A 119 7.92 -20.45 10.08
N GLU A 120 8.30 -21.30 11.03
CA GLU A 120 8.15 -21.10 12.48
C GLU A 120 9.55 -21.14 13.13
N GLN A 121 9.76 -20.35 14.17
CA GLN A 121 11.00 -20.44 14.97
C GLN A 121 10.84 -21.40 16.14
N GLY A 122 9.62 -21.52 16.65
CA GLY A 122 9.27 -22.46 17.70
C GLY A 122 9.85 -22.10 19.06
N ASP A 123 10.16 -20.82 19.31
CA ASP A 123 10.85 -20.38 20.51
C ASP A 123 10.10 -19.31 21.31
N LEU A 124 10.66 -18.93 22.46
CA LEU A 124 10.06 -17.97 23.37
C LEU A 124 9.79 -16.61 22.72
N ARG A 125 10.63 -16.16 21.78
CA ARG A 125 10.43 -14.86 21.12
C ARG A 125 9.13 -14.86 20.32
N GLU A 126 8.93 -15.88 19.50
CA GLU A 126 7.72 -16.02 18.68
C GLU A 126 6.47 -16.14 19.58
N MET A 127 6.55 -16.90 20.68
CA MET A 127 5.45 -16.97 21.64
C MET A 127 5.10 -15.60 22.27
N VAL A 128 6.11 -14.78 22.59
CA VAL A 128 5.89 -13.43 23.12
C VAL A 128 5.33 -12.50 22.04
N SER A 129 5.79 -12.63 20.80
CA SER A 129 5.25 -11.91 19.64
C SER A 129 3.76 -12.21 19.43
N ASP A 130 3.35 -13.47 19.56
CA ASP A 130 1.94 -13.89 19.51
C ASP A 130 1.10 -13.27 20.63
N LEU A 131 1.62 -13.26 21.85
CA LEU A 131 0.96 -12.63 23.00
C LEU A 131 0.71 -11.13 22.76
N ILE A 132 1.69 -10.42 22.20
CA ILE A 132 1.56 -9.00 21.87
C ILE A 132 0.57 -8.82 20.71
N SER A 133 0.55 -9.73 19.74
CA SER A 133 -0.37 -9.70 18.60
C SER A 133 -1.85 -9.82 19.01
N LEU A 134 -2.17 -10.32 20.21
CA LEU A 134 -3.52 -10.23 20.78
C LEU A 134 -4.01 -8.78 20.89
N TYR A 135 -3.13 -7.82 21.17
CA TYR A 135 -3.46 -6.37 21.19
C TYR A 135 -3.63 -5.77 19.79
N PHE A 136 -3.32 -6.52 18.74
CA PHE A 136 -3.71 -6.18 17.38
C PHE A 136 -5.10 -6.75 17.05
N TYR A 137 -5.30 -8.05 17.24
CA TYR A 137 -6.47 -8.77 16.74
C TYR A 137 -7.72 -8.64 17.61
N HIS A 138 -7.59 -8.59 18.94
CA HIS A 138 -8.74 -8.71 19.84
C HIS A 138 -9.42 -7.38 20.23
N PRO A 139 -8.79 -6.20 20.15
CA PRO A 139 -9.51 -4.94 20.37
C PRO A 139 -10.57 -4.67 19.29
N SER A 140 -11.81 -4.37 19.68
CA SER A 140 -12.89 -4.02 18.75
C SER A 140 -12.98 -2.50 18.56
N TYR A 141 -13.02 -2.05 17.31
CA TYR A 141 -13.17 -0.62 16.99
C TYR A 141 -14.40 -0.01 17.68
N HIS A 142 -14.27 1.25 18.11
CA HIS A 142 -15.33 2.01 18.81
C HIS A 142 -15.80 1.43 20.15
N SER A 143 -15.07 0.48 20.73
CA SER A 143 -15.33 -0.01 22.09
C SER A 143 -14.55 0.80 23.12
N GLU A 144 -15.13 0.99 24.31
CA GLU A 144 -14.46 1.65 25.44
C GLU A 144 -13.16 0.94 25.81
N GLY A 145 -12.08 1.67 26.03
CA GLY A 145 -10.76 1.08 26.30
C GLY A 145 -10.01 0.56 25.06
N TYR A 146 -10.54 0.75 23.85
CA TYR A 146 -9.83 0.39 22.60
C TYR A 146 -8.45 1.06 22.51
N ASP A 147 -8.38 2.38 22.70
CA ASP A 147 -7.13 3.12 22.60
C ASP A 147 -6.13 2.72 23.71
N ASP A 148 -6.64 2.35 24.90
CA ASP A 148 -5.82 1.87 26.01
C ASP A 148 -5.15 0.53 25.67
N LEU A 149 -5.91 -0.42 25.14
CA LEU A 149 -5.38 -1.71 24.68
C LEU A 149 -4.35 -1.52 23.56
N LYS A 150 -4.64 -0.69 22.56
CA LYS A 150 -3.68 -0.40 21.49
C LYS A 150 -2.41 0.25 22.04
N ARG A 151 -2.54 1.14 23.04
CA ARG A 151 -1.40 1.78 23.70
C ARG A 151 -0.53 0.79 24.47
N ILE A 152 -1.14 -0.13 25.23
CA ILE A 152 -0.43 -1.21 25.93
C ILE A 152 0.31 -2.09 24.90
N GLY A 153 -0.39 -2.56 23.86
CA GLY A 153 0.20 -3.34 22.78
C GLY A 153 1.38 -2.65 22.11
N GLY A 154 1.26 -1.35 21.80
CA GLY A 154 2.35 -0.55 21.24
C GLY A 154 3.55 -0.40 22.17
N ASN A 155 3.33 -0.25 23.48
CA ASN A 155 4.41 -0.21 24.47
C ASN A 155 5.14 -1.55 24.58
N LEU A 156 4.40 -2.66 24.60
CA LEU A 156 4.96 -4.00 24.64
C LEU A 156 5.72 -4.32 23.34
N ALA A 157 5.18 -3.97 22.18
CA ALA A 157 5.86 -4.12 20.89
C ALA A 157 7.20 -3.36 20.87
N PHE A 158 7.22 -2.12 21.39
CA PHE A 158 8.47 -1.37 21.53
C PHE A 158 9.49 -2.08 22.44
N LYS A 159 9.05 -2.60 23.60
CA LYS A 159 9.95 -3.35 24.50
C LYS A 159 10.48 -4.60 23.80
N PHE A 160 9.61 -5.39 23.17
CA PHE A 160 9.97 -6.59 22.43
C PHE A 160 11.01 -6.33 21.35
N LEU A 161 10.79 -5.33 20.48
CA LEU A 161 11.72 -5.00 19.39
C LEU A 161 13.10 -4.54 19.86
N ARG A 162 13.21 -4.03 21.11
CA ARG A 162 14.50 -3.70 21.73
C ARG A 162 15.15 -4.88 22.45
N THR A 163 14.36 -5.78 23.02
CA THR A 163 14.85 -6.97 23.71
C THR A 163 15.35 -8.03 22.73
N TYR A 164 14.59 -8.28 21.67
CA TYR A 164 14.88 -9.29 20.64
C TYR A 164 15.01 -8.63 19.27
N PRO A 165 16.00 -7.76 19.06
CA PRO A 165 16.14 -7.07 17.80
C PRO A 165 16.47 -8.10 16.70
N TYR A 166 15.82 -7.96 15.54
CA TYR A 166 16.16 -8.67 14.30
C TYR A 166 15.90 -10.19 14.29
N GLN A 167 15.12 -10.72 15.22
CA GLN A 167 14.88 -12.16 15.27
C GLN A 167 13.41 -12.56 15.13
N ASP A 168 12.46 -11.63 15.14
CA ASP A 168 11.08 -11.86 14.67
C ASP A 168 10.49 -10.53 14.18
N ILE A 169 10.47 -10.34 12.86
CA ILE A 169 10.01 -9.08 12.25
C ILE A 169 8.56 -9.25 11.83
N CYS A 170 7.71 -9.32 12.84
CA CYS A 170 6.27 -9.33 12.65
C CYS A 170 5.78 -7.91 12.33
N ASN A 171 5.27 -7.71 11.10
CA ASN A 171 4.71 -6.42 10.65
C ASN A 171 3.59 -5.92 11.59
N LEU A 172 2.88 -6.82 12.27
CA LEU A 172 1.84 -6.45 13.23
C LEU A 172 2.42 -5.69 14.43
N LEU A 173 3.59 -6.10 14.94
CA LEU A 173 4.25 -5.40 16.05
C LEU A 173 4.63 -3.98 15.65
N VAL A 174 5.16 -3.79 14.45
CA VAL A 174 5.49 -2.45 13.94
C VAL A 174 4.22 -1.61 13.80
N SER A 175 3.12 -2.18 13.31
CA SER A 175 1.83 -1.50 13.17
C SER A 175 1.22 -1.04 14.51
N LEU A 176 1.64 -1.64 15.63
CA LEU A 176 1.21 -1.24 16.97
C LEU A 176 2.00 -0.04 17.52
N LEU A 177 3.24 0.20 17.04
CA LEU A 177 4.10 1.27 17.56
C LEU A 177 3.48 2.67 17.53
N PRO A 178 2.72 3.09 16.49
CA PRO A 178 2.03 4.38 16.48
C PRO A 178 1.11 4.62 17.68
N SER A 179 0.59 3.55 18.29
CA SER A 179 -0.33 3.61 19.43
C SER A 179 0.38 3.74 20.77
N ALA A 180 1.69 3.48 20.84
CA ALA A 180 2.47 3.52 22.08
C ALA A 180 2.46 4.91 22.74
N SER A 181 2.69 4.97 24.05
CA SER A 181 2.93 6.27 24.71
C SER A 181 4.23 6.89 24.20
N ASP A 182 4.27 8.21 23.99
CA ASP A 182 5.43 8.87 23.36
C ASP A 182 5.88 8.20 22.04
N SER A 183 4.94 7.68 21.23
CA SER A 183 5.22 6.81 20.08
C SER A 183 6.31 7.34 19.17
N LEU A 184 6.31 8.63 18.81
CA LEU A 184 7.35 9.20 17.93
C LEU A 184 8.76 9.13 18.55
N LYS A 185 8.90 9.36 19.86
CA LYS A 185 10.21 9.27 20.55
C LYS A 185 10.71 7.83 20.57
N LYS A 186 9.81 6.88 20.89
CA LYS A 186 10.11 5.44 20.87
C LYS A 186 10.50 4.99 19.47
N TYR A 187 9.79 5.47 18.46
CA TYR A 187 10.07 5.18 17.06
C TYR A 187 11.48 5.64 16.64
N THR A 188 11.84 6.90 16.96
CA THR A 188 13.18 7.41 16.67
C THR A 188 14.27 6.73 17.46
N GLN A 189 13.99 6.35 18.72
CA GLN A 189 14.92 5.58 19.53
C GLN A 189 15.19 4.21 18.91
N LEU A 190 14.15 3.52 18.43
CA LEU A 190 14.33 2.23 17.76
C LEU A 190 15.19 2.37 16.50
N ILE A 191 14.91 3.35 15.63
CA ILE A 191 15.76 3.63 14.46
C ILE A 191 17.21 3.88 14.88
N ASN A 192 17.45 4.68 15.91
CA ASN A 192 18.80 4.94 16.42
C ASN A 192 19.49 3.68 16.93
N ASP A 193 18.80 2.86 17.72
CA ASP A 193 19.34 1.61 18.25
C ASP A 193 19.74 0.66 17.10
N ILE A 194 18.96 0.66 16.01
CA ILE A 194 19.25 -0.12 14.80
C ILE A 194 20.49 0.40 14.07
N VAL A 195 20.55 1.69 13.80
CA VAL A 195 21.68 2.31 13.10
C VAL A 195 22.97 2.17 13.89
N CYS A 196 22.91 2.30 15.22
CA CYS A 196 24.06 2.18 16.11
C CYS A 196 24.48 0.73 16.42
N SER A 197 23.67 -0.27 16.05
CA SER A 197 24.00 -1.68 16.25
C SER A 197 25.23 -2.09 15.43
N LYS A 198 26.11 -2.89 16.06
CA LYS A 198 27.26 -3.53 15.39
C LYS A 198 26.89 -4.85 14.71
N GLN A 199 25.66 -5.33 14.90
CA GLN A 199 25.20 -6.57 14.27
C GLN A 199 25.00 -6.34 12.77
N ASN A 200 25.51 -7.26 11.96
CA ASN A 200 25.30 -7.25 10.51
C ASN A 200 24.43 -8.46 10.16
N ASP A 201 23.12 -8.23 10.12
CA ASP A 201 22.07 -9.24 9.95
C ASP A 201 21.06 -8.73 8.91
N GLU A 202 20.62 -9.58 7.98
CA GLU A 202 19.60 -9.21 6.98
C GLU A 202 18.29 -8.75 7.64
N ASN A 203 17.96 -9.31 8.80
CA ASN A 203 16.79 -8.91 9.58
C ASN A 203 16.95 -7.49 10.15
N ARG A 204 18.17 -7.04 10.44
CA ARG A 204 18.43 -5.64 10.82
C ARG A 204 18.04 -4.68 9.73
N ASP A 205 18.45 -4.98 8.50
CA ASP A 205 18.12 -4.19 7.33
C ASP A 205 16.61 -4.19 7.06
N LEU A 206 15.96 -5.35 7.21
CA LEU A 206 14.53 -5.48 7.00
C LEU A 206 13.72 -4.66 8.01
N LEU A 207 14.05 -4.71 9.30
CA LEU A 207 13.36 -3.92 10.32
C LEU A 207 13.56 -2.42 10.09
N LEU A 208 14.78 -1.98 9.75
CA LEU A 208 15.03 -0.58 9.41
C LEU A 208 14.19 -0.16 8.20
N TYR A 209 14.19 -0.97 7.13
CA TYR A 209 13.39 -0.72 5.94
C TYR A 209 11.91 -0.55 6.28
N ILE A 210 11.32 -1.47 7.06
CA ILE A 210 9.91 -1.40 7.45
C ILE A 210 9.64 -0.09 8.17
N LEU A 211 10.45 0.26 9.18
CA LEU A 211 10.25 1.49 9.96
C LEU A 211 10.34 2.76 9.10
N ILE A 212 11.24 2.81 8.12
CA ILE A 212 11.33 3.95 7.21
C ILE A 212 10.18 3.95 6.20
N SER A 213 9.77 2.77 5.71
CA SER A 213 8.72 2.63 4.73
C SER A 213 7.36 3.15 5.23
N GLU A 214 7.06 2.97 6.52
CA GLU A 214 5.87 3.52 7.20
C GLU A 214 5.81 5.06 7.21
N MET A 215 6.96 5.73 7.03
CA MET A 215 7.02 7.19 6.96
C MET A 215 7.04 7.73 5.53
N ILE A 216 7.80 7.07 4.65
CA ILE A 216 8.15 7.65 3.33
C ILE A 216 8.08 6.66 2.16
N GLY A 217 7.66 5.42 2.38
CA GLY A 217 7.61 4.35 1.38
C GLY A 217 6.67 4.63 0.19
N PHE A 218 6.75 3.76 -0.83
CA PHE A 218 5.88 3.88 -2.00
C PHE A 218 4.40 3.67 -1.65
N TYR A 219 4.10 2.76 -0.74
CA TYR A 219 2.73 2.35 -0.44
C TYR A 219 2.10 3.06 0.75
N THR A 220 2.82 3.97 1.42
CA THR A 220 2.23 4.79 2.49
C THR A 220 1.22 5.77 1.96
N GLU A 221 0.05 5.78 2.56
CA GLU A 221 -1.02 6.69 2.21
C GLU A 221 -0.81 8.06 2.85
N LYS A 222 -1.40 9.10 2.25
CA LYS A 222 -1.39 10.46 2.82
C LYS A 222 -2.18 10.53 4.14
N SER A 223 -3.06 9.56 4.38
CA SER A 223 -3.88 9.38 5.58
C SER A 223 -3.09 8.80 6.76
N ASP A 224 -2.01 8.04 6.49
CA ASP A 224 -1.25 7.31 7.50
C ASP A 224 -0.62 8.22 8.55
N PHE A 225 -0.63 7.76 9.80
CA PHE A 225 -0.16 8.53 10.94
C PHE A 225 1.33 8.90 10.79
N LEU A 226 2.18 7.92 10.49
CA LEU A 226 3.63 8.12 10.38
C LEU A 226 4.00 8.93 9.14
N TYR A 227 3.28 8.78 8.02
CA TYR A 227 3.45 9.64 6.84
C TYR A 227 3.16 11.12 7.15
N LYS A 228 2.05 11.41 7.84
CA LYS A 228 1.69 12.76 8.29
C LYS A 228 2.71 13.33 9.28
N LYS A 229 3.30 12.48 10.12
CA LYS A 229 4.25 12.83 11.17
C LYS A 229 5.72 12.75 10.76
N SER A 230 6.03 12.36 9.53
CA SER A 230 7.40 12.18 9.01
C SER A 230 8.34 13.37 9.28
N LYS A 231 7.87 14.61 9.14
CA LYS A 231 8.66 15.82 9.49
C LYS A 231 8.99 15.91 10.98
N GLU A 232 8.04 15.57 11.84
CA GLU A 232 8.22 15.56 13.30
C GLU A 232 9.14 14.42 13.73
N VAL A 233 9.00 13.24 13.11
CA VAL A 233 9.90 12.10 13.33
C VAL A 233 11.33 12.47 12.93
N LEU A 234 11.55 13.08 11.76
CA LEU A 234 12.89 13.50 11.35
C LEU A 234 13.50 14.54 12.30
N ARG A 235 12.69 15.48 12.81
CA ARG A 235 13.13 16.47 13.81
C ARG A 235 13.54 15.81 15.14
N LEU A 236 12.87 14.76 15.56
CA LEU A 236 13.27 13.99 16.74
C LEU A 236 14.50 13.14 16.43
N LEU A 237 14.56 12.52 15.25
CA LEU A 237 15.69 11.71 14.82
C LEU A 237 16.96 12.54 14.64
N SER A 238 16.84 13.83 14.28
CA SER A 238 18.00 14.69 14.10
C SER A 238 18.86 14.83 15.37
N THR A 239 18.28 14.69 16.57
CA THR A 239 19.05 14.70 17.82
C THR A 239 19.93 13.46 17.97
N HIS A 240 19.60 12.37 17.30
CA HIS A 240 20.41 11.16 17.22
C HIS A 240 21.43 11.25 16.07
N ILE A 241 21.00 11.70 14.88
CA ILE A 241 21.82 11.83 13.68
C ILE A 241 23.09 12.65 13.92
N THR A 242 23.03 13.71 14.73
CA THR A 242 24.21 14.53 15.05
C THR A 242 25.33 13.78 15.77
N HIS A 243 25.03 12.60 16.33
CA HIS A 243 25.99 11.73 17.02
C HIS A 243 26.40 10.51 16.18
N TRP A 244 25.83 10.32 14.99
CA TRP A 244 26.18 9.23 14.10
C TRP A 244 27.50 9.52 13.38
N ASN A 245 28.33 8.49 13.24
CA ASN A 245 29.52 8.56 12.40
C ASN A 245 29.14 8.41 10.91
N GLU A 246 30.13 8.59 10.03
CA GLU A 246 29.93 8.52 8.58
C GLU A 246 29.35 7.18 8.11
N GLU A 247 29.84 6.06 8.63
CA GLU A 247 29.37 4.71 8.28
C GLU A 247 27.89 4.50 8.67
N GLN A 248 27.50 5.01 9.84
CA GLN A 248 26.12 4.95 10.33
C GLN A 248 25.18 5.81 9.48
N LEU A 249 25.62 6.98 9.05
CA LEU A 249 24.87 7.84 8.13
C LEU A 249 24.69 7.15 6.76
N ASP A 250 25.76 6.59 6.21
CA ASP A 250 25.73 5.89 4.93
C ASP A 250 24.86 4.63 4.98
N TYR A 251 24.92 3.89 6.08
CA TYR A 251 24.05 2.75 6.35
C TYR A 251 22.58 3.16 6.39
N PHE A 252 22.24 4.21 7.15
CA PHE A 252 20.86 4.69 7.27
C PHE A 252 20.29 5.14 5.92
N ILE A 253 21.04 5.92 5.15
CA ILE A 253 20.61 6.42 3.85
C ILE A 253 20.51 5.26 2.85
N THR A 254 21.49 4.36 2.80
CA THR A 254 21.50 3.27 1.83
C THR A 254 20.44 2.21 2.15
N GLN A 255 20.49 1.60 3.34
CA GLN A 255 19.60 0.50 3.70
C GLN A 255 18.19 0.99 4.04
N GLY A 256 18.08 2.08 4.80
CA GLY A 256 16.79 2.60 5.24
C GLY A 256 16.03 3.33 4.13
N VAL A 257 16.70 4.09 3.28
CA VAL A 257 16.05 5.00 2.32
C VAL A 257 16.18 4.51 0.87
N LEU A 258 17.39 4.47 0.33
CA LEU A 258 17.61 4.23 -1.11
C LEU A 258 17.19 2.82 -1.55
N ASN A 259 17.61 1.79 -0.80
CA ASN A 259 17.23 0.40 -1.09
C ASN A 259 15.72 0.19 -1.01
N GLY A 260 15.03 0.91 -0.12
CA GLY A 260 13.58 0.90 -0.01
C GLY A 260 12.86 1.44 -1.25
N TYR A 261 13.54 2.27 -2.04
CA TYR A 261 13.08 2.73 -3.35
C TYR A 261 13.60 1.89 -4.52
N GLY A 262 14.31 0.80 -4.23
CA GLY A 262 14.97 -0.05 -5.22
C GLY A 262 16.23 0.55 -5.82
N ILE A 263 16.78 1.62 -5.23
CA ILE A 263 18.03 2.25 -5.67
C ILE A 263 19.17 1.58 -4.92
N TYR A 264 20.00 0.82 -5.65
CA TYR A 264 21.20 0.18 -5.12
C TYR A 264 22.42 0.87 -5.72
N PRO A 265 23.08 1.80 -4.98
CA PRO A 265 24.27 2.50 -5.49
C PRO A 265 25.40 1.56 -5.91
N ASN A 266 25.50 0.41 -5.26
CA ASN A 266 26.32 -0.72 -5.69
C ASN A 266 25.41 -1.86 -6.16
N PRO A 267 25.21 -2.06 -7.48
CA PRO A 267 24.32 -3.09 -8.01
C PRO A 267 24.69 -4.52 -7.59
N GLN A 268 25.96 -4.79 -7.25
CA GLN A 268 26.38 -6.10 -6.76
C GLN A 268 25.63 -6.49 -5.48
N THR A 269 25.34 -5.53 -4.60
CA THR A 269 24.57 -5.79 -3.36
C THR A 269 23.15 -6.28 -3.66
N LYS A 270 22.54 -5.84 -4.77
CA LYS A 270 21.24 -6.34 -5.24
C LYS A 270 21.37 -7.75 -5.78
N VAL A 271 22.39 -8.03 -6.57
CA VAL A 271 22.69 -9.37 -7.09
C VAL A 271 22.89 -10.37 -5.95
N ASP A 272 23.66 -10.01 -4.93
CA ASP A 272 23.94 -10.86 -3.77
C ASP A 272 22.66 -11.14 -2.98
N LYS A 273 21.81 -10.12 -2.76
CA LYS A 273 20.48 -10.30 -2.16
C LYS A 273 19.61 -11.25 -2.98
N ILE A 274 19.54 -11.09 -4.31
CA ILE A 274 18.76 -11.99 -5.18
C ILE A 274 19.29 -13.43 -5.08
N LYS A 275 20.61 -13.63 -5.07
CA LYS A 275 21.22 -14.97 -4.91
C LYS A 275 20.86 -15.60 -3.56
N SER A 276 20.89 -14.82 -2.47
CA SER A 276 20.42 -15.25 -1.15
C SER A 276 18.96 -15.74 -1.20
N TYR A 277 18.06 -14.95 -1.80
CA TYR A 277 16.66 -15.35 -1.99
C TYR A 277 16.48 -16.60 -2.87
N ILE A 278 17.28 -16.78 -3.93
CA ILE A 278 17.25 -18.00 -4.75
C ILE A 278 17.62 -19.22 -3.90
N ASN A 279 18.64 -19.11 -3.05
CA ASN A 279 19.05 -20.22 -2.17
C ASN A 279 17.93 -20.60 -1.22
N GLN A 280 17.33 -19.61 -0.53
CA GLN A 280 16.18 -19.82 0.35
C GLN A 280 15.00 -20.48 -0.37
N LEU A 281 14.63 -19.98 -1.57
CA LEU A 281 13.55 -20.56 -2.37
C LEU A 281 13.78 -22.01 -2.79
N ASN A 282 15.04 -22.42 -2.96
CA ASN A 282 15.39 -23.80 -3.31
C ASN A 282 15.41 -24.72 -2.08
N GLU A 283 15.61 -24.17 -0.89
CA GLU A 283 15.53 -24.90 0.39
C GLU A 283 14.06 -25.05 0.85
N ASP A 284 13.18 -24.14 0.44
CA ASP A 284 11.76 -24.19 0.73
C ASP A 284 11.04 -25.35 0.02
N ASN A 285 10.16 -26.06 0.75
CA ASN A 285 9.26 -27.10 0.21
C ASN A 285 8.06 -26.51 -0.56
N GLY A 286 8.26 -25.39 -1.26
CA GLY A 286 7.22 -24.71 -2.05
C GLY A 286 6.84 -25.50 -3.30
N ASP A 287 5.78 -25.05 -4.00
CA ASP A 287 5.40 -25.62 -5.29
C ASP A 287 6.57 -25.47 -6.30
N ALA A 288 7.13 -26.60 -6.73
CA ALA A 288 8.30 -26.66 -7.60
C ALA A 288 8.12 -25.86 -8.92
N LYS A 289 6.88 -25.75 -9.44
CA LYS A 289 6.60 -24.95 -10.64
C LYS A 289 6.71 -23.46 -10.35
N ILE A 290 6.24 -23.03 -9.18
CA ILE A 290 6.33 -21.63 -8.74
C ILE A 290 7.79 -21.27 -8.46
N VAL A 291 8.51 -22.11 -7.70
CA VAL A 291 9.93 -21.91 -7.38
C VAL A 291 10.73 -21.79 -8.68
N LYS A 292 10.57 -22.74 -9.62
CA LYS A 292 11.28 -22.72 -10.91
C LYS A 292 10.99 -21.45 -11.72
N LYS A 293 9.74 -20.96 -11.72
CA LYS A 293 9.38 -19.71 -12.39
C LYS A 293 10.08 -18.51 -11.76
N ARG A 294 10.03 -18.37 -10.42
CA ARG A 294 10.67 -17.26 -9.69
C ARG A 294 12.18 -17.26 -9.85
N VAL A 295 12.83 -18.41 -9.73
CA VAL A 295 14.28 -18.55 -9.93
C VAL A 295 14.69 -18.14 -11.35
N LYS A 296 13.88 -18.47 -12.37
CA LYS A 296 14.12 -18.01 -13.74
C LYS A 296 14.04 -16.48 -13.86
N GLU A 297 13.02 -15.87 -13.26
CA GLU A 297 12.82 -14.40 -13.27
C GLU A 297 13.99 -13.69 -12.57
N TYR A 298 14.42 -14.20 -11.42
CA TYR A 298 15.57 -13.65 -10.68
C TYR A 298 16.90 -13.80 -11.41
N ASN A 299 17.16 -14.95 -12.05
CA ASN A 299 18.36 -15.12 -12.87
C ASN A 299 18.36 -14.16 -14.07
N GLN A 300 17.20 -13.89 -14.67
CA GLN A 300 17.09 -12.87 -15.71
C GLN A 300 17.37 -11.47 -15.18
N GLU A 301 16.87 -11.13 -13.99
CA GLU A 301 17.16 -9.86 -13.33
C GLU A 301 18.65 -9.70 -13.06
N ILE A 302 19.32 -10.73 -12.52
CA ILE A 302 20.78 -10.75 -12.31
C ILE A 302 21.50 -10.51 -13.64
N ALA A 303 21.17 -11.26 -14.69
CA ALA A 303 21.81 -11.11 -15.99
C ALA A 303 21.62 -9.69 -16.57
N ASN A 304 20.45 -9.08 -16.39
CA ASN A 304 20.19 -7.71 -16.82
C ASN A 304 21.04 -6.69 -16.05
N ILE A 305 21.18 -6.88 -14.72
CA ILE A 305 22.02 -6.03 -13.87
C ILE A 305 23.49 -6.16 -14.25
N GLU A 306 23.99 -7.39 -14.43
CA GLU A 306 25.38 -7.67 -14.77
C GLU A 306 25.74 -7.17 -16.18
N ASN A 307 24.80 -7.21 -17.12
CA ASN A 307 25.01 -6.74 -18.49
C ASN A 307 25.09 -5.20 -18.61
N ASP A 308 24.23 -4.46 -17.90
CA ASP A 308 24.29 -2.99 -17.87
C ASP A 308 23.92 -2.41 -16.48
N PRO A 309 24.91 -2.36 -15.57
CA PRO A 309 24.69 -1.84 -14.21
C PRO A 309 24.23 -0.37 -14.20
N ASN A 310 24.69 0.44 -15.17
CA ASN A 310 24.35 1.86 -15.24
C ASN A 310 22.91 2.06 -15.69
N ALA A 311 22.43 1.30 -16.67
CA ALA A 311 21.02 1.31 -17.07
C ALA A 311 20.12 0.86 -15.91
N PHE A 312 20.52 -0.16 -15.15
CA PHE A 312 19.78 -0.59 -13.96
C PHE A 312 19.66 0.53 -12.91
N ILE A 313 20.76 1.20 -12.57
CA ILE A 313 20.76 2.33 -11.65
C ILE A 313 19.83 3.43 -12.17
N ASN A 314 20.00 3.84 -13.43
CA ASN A 314 19.19 4.90 -14.03
C ASN A 314 17.69 4.57 -14.06
N ALA A 315 17.33 3.34 -14.42
CA ALA A 315 15.95 2.87 -14.39
C ALA A 315 15.36 2.90 -12.97
N SER A 316 16.15 2.52 -11.97
CA SER A 316 15.73 2.52 -10.56
C SER A 316 15.43 3.92 -10.06
N TYR A 317 16.32 4.89 -10.33
CA TYR A 317 16.08 6.29 -10.02
C TYR A 317 14.86 6.85 -10.74
N ASN A 318 14.68 6.56 -12.03
CA ASN A 318 13.54 7.05 -12.80
C ASN A 318 12.22 6.48 -12.26
N LYS A 319 12.20 5.19 -11.90
CA LYS A 319 11.06 4.54 -11.26
C LYS A 319 10.74 5.18 -9.91
N ALA A 320 11.74 5.37 -9.06
CA ALA A 320 11.58 6.01 -7.77
C ALA A 320 11.07 7.45 -7.91
N ALA A 321 11.68 8.25 -8.79
CA ALA A 321 11.31 9.65 -8.98
C ALA A 321 9.86 9.81 -9.46
N LYS A 322 9.42 8.98 -10.41
CA LYS A 322 8.03 8.94 -10.88
C LYS A 322 7.03 8.64 -9.75
N LYS A 323 7.33 7.67 -8.88
CA LYS A 323 6.45 7.33 -7.75
C LYS A 323 6.46 8.40 -6.66
N LEU A 324 7.60 9.05 -6.43
CA LEU A 324 7.76 10.01 -5.33
C LEU A 324 7.32 11.43 -5.68
N MET A 325 7.18 11.79 -6.96
CA MET A 325 6.78 13.14 -7.35
C MET A 325 5.41 13.55 -6.76
N VAL A 326 4.51 12.60 -6.53
CA VAL A 326 3.19 12.88 -5.95
C VAL A 326 3.19 12.95 -4.40
N LYS A 327 4.32 12.62 -3.75
CA LYS A 327 4.48 12.51 -2.29
C LYS A 327 5.27 13.68 -1.69
N ASN A 328 4.62 14.83 -1.52
CA ASN A 328 5.28 16.05 -1.03
C ASN A 328 5.97 15.90 0.33
N ASN A 329 5.36 15.19 1.30
CA ASN A 329 6.00 14.99 2.61
C ASN A 329 7.29 14.18 2.49
N THR A 330 7.30 13.14 1.65
CA THR A 330 8.52 12.37 1.35
C THR A 330 9.59 13.26 0.74
N ILE A 331 9.26 14.10 -0.25
CA ILE A 331 10.23 15.03 -0.86
C ILE A 331 10.82 15.98 0.19
N THR A 332 9.98 16.55 1.07
CA THR A 332 10.44 17.40 2.18
C THR A 332 11.32 16.62 3.16
N PHE A 333 10.96 15.39 3.49
CA PHE A 333 11.78 14.52 4.33
C PHE A 333 13.16 14.29 3.73
N LEU A 334 13.24 13.92 2.45
CA LEU A 334 14.51 13.65 1.76
C LEU A 334 15.40 14.90 1.71
N LYS A 335 14.83 16.08 1.43
CA LYS A 335 15.57 17.35 1.45
C LYS A 335 16.17 17.65 2.82
N ASN A 336 15.33 17.58 3.86
CA ASN A 336 15.78 17.83 5.23
C ASN A 336 16.81 16.78 5.68
N LEU A 337 16.68 15.52 5.25
CA LEU A 337 17.67 14.48 5.54
C LEU A 337 19.01 14.82 4.89
N SER A 338 19.02 15.22 3.62
CA SER A 338 20.26 15.62 2.92
C SER A 338 21.00 16.78 3.61
N GLU A 339 20.24 17.74 4.16
CA GLU A 339 20.80 18.86 4.94
C GLU A 339 21.40 18.39 6.27
N LEU A 340 20.80 17.38 6.91
CA LEU A 340 21.26 16.82 8.19
C LEU A 340 22.48 15.91 8.07
N THR A 341 22.83 15.45 6.86
CA THR A 341 23.90 14.47 6.64
C THR A 341 25.02 15.01 5.73
N PRO A 342 25.63 16.18 6.03
CA PRO A 342 26.59 16.82 5.12
C PRO A 342 27.86 16.00 4.87
N ASN A 343 28.25 15.14 5.81
CA ASN A 343 29.48 14.35 5.74
C ASN A 343 29.28 12.93 5.19
N SER A 344 28.06 12.55 4.82
CA SER A 344 27.76 11.22 4.29
C SER A 344 28.23 11.11 2.82
N LYS A 345 28.90 10.01 2.47
CA LYS A 345 29.26 9.73 1.07
C LYS A 345 28.03 9.45 0.21
N THR A 346 26.98 8.90 0.82
CA THR A 346 25.73 8.53 0.13
C THR A 346 24.77 9.71 -0.08
N LYS A 347 25.13 10.90 0.42
CA LYS A 347 24.39 12.16 0.19
C LYS A 347 24.23 12.47 -1.29
N VAL A 348 25.24 12.23 -2.12
CA VAL A 348 25.18 12.50 -3.58
C VAL A 348 24.04 11.71 -4.23
N GLN A 349 23.85 10.45 -3.84
CA GLN A 349 22.78 9.60 -4.35
C GLN A 349 21.40 10.10 -3.89
N LEU A 350 21.30 10.58 -2.66
CA LEU A 350 20.08 11.20 -2.14
C LEU A 350 19.75 12.50 -2.92
N GLU A 351 20.73 13.36 -3.14
CA GLU A 351 20.57 14.61 -3.91
C GLU A 351 20.20 14.34 -5.37
N GLN A 352 20.82 13.34 -6.00
CA GLN A 352 20.48 12.90 -7.34
C GLN A 352 19.00 12.44 -7.44
N LEU A 353 18.49 11.72 -6.43
CA LEU A 353 17.08 11.35 -6.39
C LEU A 353 16.18 12.59 -6.27
N ILE A 354 16.53 13.51 -5.38
CA ILE A 354 15.78 14.76 -5.17
C ILE A 354 15.74 15.58 -6.46
N GLU A 355 16.89 15.77 -7.12
CA GLU A 355 17.01 16.50 -8.39
C GLU A 355 16.09 15.89 -9.45
N ARG A 356 16.19 14.57 -9.69
CA ARG A 356 15.32 13.88 -10.66
C ARG A 356 13.83 14.05 -10.36
N ILE A 357 13.43 14.00 -9.08
CA ILE A 357 12.03 14.24 -8.70
C ILE A 357 11.61 15.67 -9.08
N LEU A 358 12.45 16.66 -8.79
CA LEU A 358 12.15 18.07 -9.07
C LEU A 358 12.15 18.36 -10.57
N ASP A 359 13.07 17.78 -11.33
CA ASP A 359 13.13 17.91 -12.78
C ASP A 359 11.89 17.34 -13.45
N LEU A 360 11.44 16.15 -13.03
CA LEU A 360 10.20 15.55 -13.52
C LEU A 360 8.98 16.44 -13.21
N LYS A 361 8.93 17.08 -12.02
CA LYS A 361 7.84 18.01 -11.68
C LYS A 361 7.82 19.26 -12.55
N ASN A 362 9.01 19.75 -12.90
CA ASN A 362 9.21 20.99 -13.65
C ASN A 362 9.20 20.79 -15.17
N THR A 363 9.21 19.54 -15.63
CA THR A 363 9.17 19.22 -17.06
C THR A 363 7.90 19.80 -17.69
N PRO A 364 8.01 20.51 -18.84
CA PRO A 364 6.84 20.98 -19.57
C PRO A 364 5.88 19.82 -19.87
N LYS A 365 4.63 19.99 -19.46
CA LYS A 365 3.59 18.98 -19.67
C LYS A 365 3.06 19.07 -21.09
N ALA A 366 2.88 17.93 -21.74
CA ALA A 366 2.20 17.84 -23.02
C ALA A 366 0.72 18.19 -22.87
N PHE A 367 0.10 17.81 -21.74
CA PHE A 367 -1.33 18.01 -21.49
C PHE A 367 -1.59 18.85 -20.22
N PRO A 368 -1.25 20.15 -20.23
CA PRO A 368 -1.51 21.02 -19.08
C PRO A 368 -3.02 21.27 -18.92
N ILE A 369 -3.54 21.11 -17.70
CA ILE A 369 -4.93 21.44 -17.38
C ILE A 369 -5.10 22.97 -17.33
N ASN A 370 -5.69 23.56 -18.37
CA ASN A 370 -6.03 24.98 -18.39
C ASN A 370 -7.34 25.24 -17.62
N LYS A 371 -7.29 26.03 -16.54
CA LYS A 371 -8.47 26.39 -15.74
C LYS A 371 -9.37 27.45 -16.38
N LYS A 372 -8.89 28.16 -17.40
CA LYS A 372 -9.59 29.28 -18.05
C LYS A 372 -9.45 29.17 -19.58
N PRO A 373 -10.27 28.32 -20.23
CA PRO A 373 -10.28 28.27 -21.68
C PRO A 373 -10.83 29.60 -22.25
N LYS A 374 -10.30 30.00 -23.40
CA LYS A 374 -10.73 31.15 -24.20
C LYS A 374 -12.15 30.97 -24.69
N VAL A 375 -12.46 29.81 -25.25
CA VAL A 375 -13.82 29.43 -25.70
C VAL A 375 -14.43 28.48 -24.67
N LYS A 376 -15.59 28.86 -24.12
CA LYS A 376 -16.27 28.10 -23.06
C LYS A 376 -17.51 27.41 -23.60
N PHE A 377 -17.50 26.08 -23.53
CA PHE A 377 -18.69 25.26 -23.71
C PHE A 377 -19.51 25.20 -22.41
N ASN A 378 -20.83 25.27 -22.54
CA ASN A 378 -21.78 25.14 -21.45
C ASN A 378 -22.10 23.66 -21.16
N ASP A 379 -22.00 22.81 -22.18
CA ASP A 379 -22.15 21.36 -22.09
C ASP A 379 -20.82 20.66 -22.37
N LEU A 380 -20.30 19.97 -21.36
CA LEU A 380 -19.01 19.29 -21.47
C LEU A 380 -19.09 18.09 -22.42
N ASN A 381 -20.18 17.33 -22.39
CA ASN A 381 -20.32 16.12 -23.20
C ASN A 381 -20.48 16.48 -24.68
N PHE A 382 -21.13 17.60 -24.98
CA PHE A 382 -21.15 18.15 -26.34
C PHE A 382 -19.75 18.61 -26.79
N LYS A 383 -18.95 19.21 -25.89
CA LYS A 383 -17.55 19.54 -26.18
C LYS A 383 -16.71 18.29 -26.47
N LEU A 384 -16.95 17.19 -25.77
CA LEU A 384 -16.25 15.92 -26.01
C LEU A 384 -16.48 15.42 -27.44
N LEU A 385 -17.69 15.55 -28.00
CA LEU A 385 -17.94 15.21 -29.41
C LEU A 385 -17.12 16.07 -30.38
N VAL A 386 -17.00 17.36 -30.09
CA VAL A 386 -16.19 18.29 -30.90
C VAL A 386 -14.71 17.92 -30.83
N ILE A 387 -14.23 17.51 -29.65
CA ILE A 387 -12.86 17.04 -29.48
C ILE A 387 -12.66 15.72 -30.23
N GLU A 388 -13.60 14.77 -30.14
CA GLU A 388 -13.56 13.51 -30.90
C GLU A 388 -13.34 13.77 -32.40
N GLU A 389 -14.21 14.61 -32.96
CA GLU A 389 -14.17 14.94 -34.38
C GLU A 389 -12.87 15.65 -34.79
N LEU A 390 -12.40 16.63 -34.02
CA LEU A 390 -11.24 17.43 -34.38
C LEU A 390 -9.90 16.74 -34.07
N MET A 391 -9.80 16.05 -32.94
CA MET A 391 -8.55 15.45 -32.45
C MET A 391 -8.34 14.05 -33.01
N TYR A 392 -9.36 13.20 -32.98
CA TYR A 392 -9.21 11.77 -33.28
C TYR A 392 -9.60 11.44 -34.73
N ASN A 393 -10.73 11.95 -35.21
CA ASN A 393 -11.17 11.69 -36.59
C ASN A 393 -10.37 12.50 -37.62
N LYS A 394 -10.23 13.82 -37.39
CA LYS A 394 -9.59 14.74 -38.35
C LYS A 394 -8.12 15.02 -38.09
N ASN A 395 -7.58 14.67 -36.91
CA ASN A 395 -6.19 14.96 -36.52
C ASN A 395 -5.80 16.45 -36.64
N LEU A 396 -6.75 17.37 -36.43
CA LEU A 396 -6.56 18.82 -36.53
C LEU A 396 -6.28 19.49 -35.18
N LEU A 397 -6.80 18.93 -34.08
CA LEU A 397 -6.57 19.43 -32.73
C LEU A 397 -5.39 18.69 -32.11
N THR A 398 -4.25 19.38 -31.96
CA THR A 398 -2.98 18.80 -31.48
C THR A 398 -2.49 19.45 -30.19
N PRO A 399 -1.68 18.75 -29.36
CA PRO A 399 -1.30 17.34 -29.49
C PRO A 399 -2.49 16.38 -29.28
N LYS A 400 -2.45 15.19 -29.89
CA LYS A 400 -3.43 14.12 -29.63
C LYS A 400 -3.26 13.67 -28.19
N PHE A 401 -4.35 13.69 -27.42
CA PHE A 401 -4.32 13.30 -26.01
C PHE A 401 -4.07 11.79 -25.87
N ASP A 402 -3.15 11.44 -24.99
CA ASP A 402 -2.80 10.07 -24.63
C ASP A 402 -2.81 9.92 -23.10
N LEU A 403 -3.67 9.04 -22.60
CA LEU A 403 -3.84 8.80 -21.18
C LEU A 403 -2.55 8.33 -20.49
N SER A 404 -1.78 7.45 -21.14
CA SER A 404 -0.56 6.89 -20.55
C SER A 404 0.48 7.97 -20.31
N GLN A 405 0.66 8.86 -21.29
CA GLN A 405 1.52 10.02 -21.21
C GLN A 405 0.99 11.03 -20.18
N PHE A 406 -0.32 11.29 -20.14
CA PHE A 406 -0.95 12.15 -19.12
C PHE A 406 -0.67 11.65 -17.70
N ILE A 407 -0.89 10.36 -17.43
CA ILE A 407 -0.61 9.74 -16.13
C ILE A 407 0.87 9.89 -15.78
N ALA A 408 1.77 9.69 -16.75
CA ALA A 408 3.21 9.77 -16.52
C ALA A 408 3.70 11.18 -16.13
N GLU A 409 3.01 12.24 -16.57
CA GLU A 409 3.35 13.64 -16.26
C GLU A 409 2.52 14.27 -15.12
N TYR A 410 1.51 13.55 -14.63
CA TYR A 410 0.61 14.05 -13.60
C TYR A 410 1.17 13.87 -12.20
N HIS A 411 1.57 14.97 -11.55
CA HIS A 411 2.28 14.95 -10.27
C HIS A 411 1.47 15.39 -9.04
N GLN A 412 0.15 15.65 -9.14
CA GLN A 412 -0.65 16.09 -7.98
C GLN A 412 -1.13 14.91 -7.12
N ARG A 413 -1.44 13.79 -7.75
CA ARG A 413 -1.73 12.48 -7.14
C ARG A 413 -1.34 11.36 -8.11
N GLU A 414 -1.27 10.13 -7.61
CA GLU A 414 -1.19 8.95 -8.46
C GLU A 414 -2.54 8.74 -9.13
N ILE A 415 -2.53 8.34 -10.41
CA ILE A 415 -3.71 7.91 -11.16
C ILE A 415 -3.46 6.44 -11.51
N ASP A 416 -4.23 5.54 -10.91
CA ASP A 416 -4.13 4.10 -11.17
C ASP A 416 -5.20 3.70 -12.16
N LYS A 417 -4.80 3.52 -13.43
CA LYS A 417 -5.72 3.12 -14.50
C LYS A 417 -6.44 1.80 -14.18
N GLU A 418 -5.79 0.85 -13.54
CA GLU A 418 -6.36 -0.48 -13.29
C GLU A 418 -7.45 -0.46 -12.21
N GLN A 419 -7.37 0.50 -11.28
CA GLN A 419 -8.37 0.68 -10.22
C GLN A 419 -9.44 1.70 -10.59
N GLU A 420 -9.04 2.81 -11.21
CA GLU A 420 -9.92 3.95 -11.51
C GLU A 420 -10.54 3.87 -12.91
N GLY A 421 -10.05 2.98 -13.78
CA GLY A 421 -10.46 2.93 -15.18
C GLY A 421 -11.90 2.47 -15.43
N TYR A 422 -12.58 1.95 -14.41
CA TYR A 422 -13.99 1.56 -14.44
C TYR A 422 -14.95 2.75 -14.26
N GLU A 423 -14.42 3.94 -14.00
CA GLU A 423 -15.19 5.18 -13.96
C GLU A 423 -14.47 6.28 -14.76
N VAL A 424 -15.12 7.44 -14.92
CA VAL A 424 -14.50 8.60 -15.55
C VAL A 424 -13.39 9.17 -14.66
N ILE A 425 -12.17 9.23 -15.19
CA ILE A 425 -11.00 9.81 -14.51
C ILE A 425 -11.17 11.34 -14.43
N PRO A 426 -11.35 11.94 -13.22
CA PRO A 426 -11.72 13.34 -13.07
C PRO A 426 -10.71 14.34 -13.67
N GLU A 427 -9.42 14.02 -13.59
CA GLU A 427 -8.31 14.84 -14.07
C GLU A 427 -8.27 14.92 -15.59
N VAL A 428 -8.58 13.81 -16.25
CA VAL A 428 -8.68 13.74 -17.71
C VAL A 428 -9.89 14.55 -18.17
N LEU A 429 -11.03 14.39 -17.47
CA LEU A 429 -12.22 15.19 -17.73
C LEU A 429 -11.97 16.69 -17.50
N ALA A 430 -11.20 17.04 -16.47
CA ALA A 430 -10.78 18.41 -16.18
C ALA A 430 -9.85 18.97 -17.28
N TYR A 431 -8.94 18.15 -17.82
CA TYR A 431 -8.12 18.50 -18.98
C TYR A 431 -9.01 18.85 -20.17
N PHE A 432 -9.92 17.95 -20.59
CA PHE A 432 -10.78 18.21 -21.75
C PHE A 432 -11.74 19.37 -21.55
N LYS A 433 -12.24 19.57 -20.32
CA LYS A 433 -13.01 20.77 -19.96
C LYS A 433 -12.20 22.05 -20.17
N GLY A 434 -10.92 22.01 -19.81
CA GLY A 434 -9.96 23.11 -19.95
C GLY A 434 -9.35 23.30 -21.34
N LEU A 435 -9.43 22.29 -22.22
CA LEU A 435 -8.77 22.29 -23.51
C LEU A 435 -9.28 23.44 -24.41
N ASP A 436 -8.37 24.29 -24.87
CA ASP A 436 -8.70 25.37 -25.79
C ASP A 436 -8.89 24.83 -27.20
N ILE A 437 -9.99 25.21 -27.84
CA ILE A 437 -10.27 24.88 -29.23
C ILE A 437 -10.37 26.19 -30.01
N PRO A 438 -9.41 26.48 -30.91
CA PRO A 438 -9.45 27.67 -31.76
C PRO A 438 -10.72 27.76 -32.60
N GLU A 439 -11.24 28.98 -32.79
CA GLU A 439 -12.47 29.22 -33.55
C GLU A 439 -12.39 28.76 -35.01
N ASP A 440 -11.20 28.81 -35.61
CA ASP A 440 -10.96 28.32 -36.98
C ASP A 440 -11.08 26.78 -37.07
N LEU A 441 -10.76 26.05 -35.99
CA LEU A 441 -10.99 24.61 -35.92
C LEU A 441 -12.47 24.30 -35.66
N LEU A 442 -13.14 25.07 -34.79
CA LEU A 442 -14.57 24.93 -34.55
C LEU A 442 -15.38 25.12 -35.84
N ALA A 443 -14.98 26.06 -36.70
CA ALA A 443 -15.58 26.26 -38.01
C ALA A 443 -15.38 25.08 -38.99
N LYS A 444 -14.45 24.15 -38.74
CA LYS A 444 -14.22 22.96 -39.58
C LYS A 444 -15.10 21.77 -39.17
N VAL A 445 -15.88 21.90 -38.12
CA VAL A 445 -16.83 20.86 -37.66
C VAL A 445 -18.10 20.95 -38.50
N THR A 446 -18.39 19.88 -39.25
CA THR A 446 -19.57 19.78 -40.13
C THR A 446 -20.51 18.64 -39.71
N SER A 447 -19.99 17.63 -39.03
CA SER A 447 -20.72 16.49 -38.48
C SER A 447 -20.19 16.20 -37.08
N LEU A 448 -21.06 15.77 -36.18
CA LEU A 448 -20.69 15.20 -34.88
C LEU A 448 -21.37 13.85 -34.72
N THR A 449 -20.72 12.93 -34.04
CA THR A 449 -21.27 11.60 -33.73
C THR A 449 -21.16 11.36 -32.23
N GLN A 450 -22.28 11.04 -31.59
CA GLN A 450 -22.30 10.46 -30.26
C GLN A 450 -22.37 8.94 -30.42
N ASP A 451 -21.24 8.27 -30.25
CA ASP A 451 -21.17 6.82 -30.35
C ASP A 451 -21.75 6.14 -29.10
N CYS A 452 -22.58 5.12 -29.27
CA CYS A 452 -23.07 4.24 -28.21
C CYS A 452 -22.07 3.17 -27.77
N GLY A 453 -20.96 2.99 -28.48
CA GLY A 453 -19.86 2.08 -28.11
C GLY A 453 -20.01 0.65 -28.59
N VAL A 454 -21.12 0.29 -29.25
CA VAL A 454 -21.37 -1.08 -29.74
C VAL A 454 -20.37 -1.50 -30.83
N ASP A 455 -19.88 -0.56 -31.65
CA ASP A 455 -18.94 -0.79 -32.75
C ASP A 455 -17.48 -0.41 -32.41
N GLY A 456 -17.11 -0.44 -31.13
CA GLY A 456 -15.76 -0.10 -30.67
C GLY A 456 -15.59 1.31 -30.13
N GLY A 457 -16.64 2.14 -30.19
CA GLY A 457 -16.76 3.42 -29.49
C GLY A 457 -15.85 4.55 -29.98
N ALA A 458 -16.14 5.76 -29.50
CA ALA A 458 -15.31 6.92 -29.76
C ALA A 458 -14.02 6.88 -28.93
N GLU A 459 -12.88 7.25 -29.54
CA GLU A 459 -11.56 7.16 -28.90
C GLU A 459 -11.50 8.00 -27.63
N ILE A 460 -12.17 9.15 -27.59
CA ILE A 460 -12.22 9.98 -26.37
C ILE A 460 -12.75 9.24 -25.14
N TYR A 461 -13.64 8.24 -25.30
CA TYR A 461 -14.12 7.42 -24.18
C TYR A 461 -13.01 6.54 -23.61
N SER A 462 -12.18 5.91 -24.45
CA SER A 462 -11.05 5.09 -24.01
C SER A 462 -10.02 5.89 -23.20
N GLN A 463 -9.99 7.21 -23.40
CA GLN A 463 -9.07 8.13 -22.73
C GLN A 463 -9.62 8.65 -21.40
N ILE A 464 -10.93 8.92 -21.29
CA ILE A 464 -11.57 9.43 -20.07
C ILE A 464 -12.08 8.32 -19.14
N TRP A 465 -12.53 7.21 -19.71
CA TRP A 465 -13.16 6.07 -19.04
C TRP A 465 -12.66 4.77 -19.70
N PRO A 466 -11.41 4.36 -19.41
CA PRO A 466 -10.69 3.34 -20.18
C PRO A 466 -11.32 1.96 -20.25
N PHE A 467 -12.12 1.59 -19.25
CA PHE A 467 -12.84 0.32 -19.20
C PHE A 467 -14.35 0.53 -19.35
N TRP A 468 -14.77 1.62 -20.01
CA TRP A 468 -16.17 1.84 -20.37
C TRP A 468 -16.66 0.69 -21.25
N ASP A 469 -17.69 -0.03 -20.77
CA ASP A 469 -18.30 -1.14 -21.47
C ASP A 469 -19.84 -1.01 -21.47
N PRO A 470 -20.42 -0.45 -22.53
CA PRO A 470 -21.88 -0.37 -22.66
C PRO A 470 -22.55 -1.75 -22.71
N GLY A 471 -21.83 -2.81 -23.12
CA GLY A 471 -22.31 -4.19 -23.09
C GLY A 471 -22.47 -4.75 -21.67
N CYS A 472 -21.75 -4.19 -20.69
CA CYS A 472 -21.90 -4.50 -19.27
C CYS A 472 -22.82 -3.52 -18.52
N GLY A 473 -23.48 -2.60 -19.23
CA GLY A 473 -24.48 -1.69 -18.68
C GLY A 473 -23.97 -0.28 -18.34
N ASP A 474 -22.76 0.08 -18.76
CA ASP A 474 -22.28 1.45 -18.59
C ASP A 474 -23.05 2.44 -19.48
N GLU A 475 -23.51 3.54 -18.89
CA GLU A 475 -24.27 4.56 -19.65
C GLU A 475 -23.36 5.44 -20.51
N VAL A 476 -23.88 5.89 -21.66
CA VAL A 476 -23.25 6.96 -22.43
C VAL A 476 -23.24 8.29 -21.64
N LEU A 477 -22.25 9.14 -21.91
CA LEU A 477 -22.21 10.48 -21.34
C LEU A 477 -23.25 11.40 -22.01
N LYS A 478 -24.42 11.53 -21.37
CA LYS A 478 -25.60 12.22 -21.91
C LYS A 478 -25.34 13.71 -22.17
N ILE A 479 -25.70 14.19 -23.35
CA ILE A 479 -25.71 15.61 -23.72
C ILE A 479 -26.95 16.28 -23.11
N SER A 480 -26.74 17.39 -22.42
CA SER A 480 -27.82 18.13 -21.77
C SER A 480 -28.36 19.27 -22.63
N ASN A 481 -29.45 19.89 -22.17
CA ASN A 481 -30.02 21.09 -22.79
C ASN A 481 -29.05 22.28 -22.83
N LYS A 482 -27.93 22.25 -22.09
CA LYS A 482 -26.93 23.30 -22.13
C LYS A 482 -26.24 23.39 -23.49
N ALA A 483 -26.19 22.30 -24.25
CA ALA A 483 -25.59 22.26 -25.58
C ALA A 483 -26.25 23.23 -26.57
N SER A 484 -27.52 23.60 -26.35
CA SER A 484 -28.20 24.60 -27.18
C SER A 484 -27.49 25.97 -27.18
N LYS A 485 -26.75 26.29 -26.11
CA LYS A 485 -25.96 27.52 -25.98
C LYS A 485 -24.61 27.42 -26.68
N ASP A 486 -24.16 26.22 -27.01
CA ASP A 486 -22.86 25.96 -27.63
C ASP A 486 -22.95 25.84 -29.16
N LEU A 487 -24.15 25.63 -29.71
CA LEU A 487 -24.38 25.60 -31.16
C LEU A 487 -23.84 26.83 -31.92
N PRO A 488 -23.92 28.08 -31.40
CA PRO A 488 -23.28 29.23 -32.05
C PRO A 488 -21.76 29.10 -32.22
N LEU A 489 -21.09 28.26 -31.43
CA LEU A 489 -19.65 28.03 -31.54
C LEU A 489 -19.28 27.20 -32.79
N LEU A 490 -20.25 26.51 -33.40
CA LEU A 490 -20.04 25.60 -34.54
C LEU A 490 -20.82 26.08 -35.76
N PRO A 491 -20.40 27.18 -36.42
CA PRO A 491 -21.19 27.86 -37.45
C PRO A 491 -21.48 27.00 -38.70
N ASN A 492 -20.67 25.95 -38.93
CA ASN A 492 -20.77 25.09 -40.12
C ASN A 492 -21.28 23.67 -39.80
N LEU A 493 -21.77 23.42 -38.58
CA LEU A 493 -22.34 22.13 -38.19
C LEU A 493 -23.61 21.85 -39.00
N LYS A 494 -23.66 20.73 -39.71
CA LYS A 494 -24.78 20.35 -40.58
C LYS A 494 -25.60 19.18 -40.03
N GLN A 495 -24.97 18.28 -39.28
CA GLN A 495 -25.63 17.10 -38.74
C GLN A 495 -25.02 16.63 -37.42
N VAL A 496 -25.84 15.98 -36.60
CA VAL A 496 -25.42 15.21 -35.42
C VAL A 496 -26.03 13.81 -35.52
N ILE A 497 -25.19 12.79 -35.35
CA ILE A 497 -25.54 11.37 -35.40
C ILE A 497 -25.52 10.83 -33.95
N GLY A 498 -26.50 10.00 -33.56
CA GLY A 498 -26.49 9.29 -32.28
C GLY A 498 -27.00 10.08 -31.07
N LEU A 499 -27.64 11.24 -31.27
CA LEU A 499 -28.09 12.08 -30.15
C LEU A 499 -29.17 11.41 -29.28
N GLU A 500 -29.91 10.45 -29.84
CA GLU A 500 -30.93 9.64 -29.17
C GLU A 500 -30.39 8.91 -27.93
N HIS A 501 -29.11 8.54 -27.91
CA HIS A 501 -28.45 7.92 -26.74
C HIS A 501 -28.45 8.84 -25.51
N SER A 502 -28.58 10.15 -25.71
CA SER A 502 -28.74 11.13 -24.63
C SER A 502 -30.17 11.30 -24.11
N ASN A 503 -31.17 10.65 -24.73
CA ASN A 503 -32.60 10.92 -24.50
C ASN A 503 -32.93 12.44 -24.52
N PRO A 504 -32.64 13.13 -25.64
CA PRO A 504 -32.61 14.58 -25.69
C PRO A 504 -34.01 15.18 -25.47
N SER A 505 -34.08 16.28 -24.73
CA SER A 505 -35.37 16.95 -24.53
C SER A 505 -35.88 17.59 -25.83
N LYS A 506 -37.21 17.77 -25.92
CA LYS A 506 -37.84 18.49 -27.05
C LYS A 506 -37.21 19.87 -27.29
N LYS A 507 -36.79 20.56 -26.23
CA LYS A 507 -36.16 21.87 -26.31
C LYS A 507 -34.80 21.80 -27.04
N LEU A 508 -33.98 20.81 -26.71
CA LEU A 508 -32.68 20.62 -27.36
C LEU A 508 -32.86 20.27 -28.83
N ILE A 509 -33.77 19.35 -29.14
CA ILE A 509 -34.13 18.97 -30.52
C ILE A 509 -34.55 20.20 -31.34
N SER A 510 -35.42 21.06 -30.78
CA SER A 510 -35.85 22.30 -31.45
C SER A 510 -34.66 23.24 -31.74
N SER A 511 -33.72 23.39 -30.80
CA SER A 511 -32.54 24.25 -30.98
C SER A 511 -31.61 23.81 -32.11
N PHE A 512 -31.53 22.50 -32.40
CA PHE A 512 -30.81 21.97 -33.57
C PHE A 512 -31.59 22.25 -34.87
N LYS A 513 -32.90 22.00 -34.88
CA LYS A 513 -33.77 22.22 -36.05
C LYS A 513 -33.84 23.68 -36.49
N GLU A 514 -33.92 24.61 -35.53
CA GLU A 514 -33.92 26.07 -35.79
C GLU A 514 -32.66 26.55 -36.51
N ARG A 515 -31.54 25.83 -36.37
CA ARG A 515 -30.28 26.10 -37.06
C ARG A 515 -30.07 25.23 -38.30
N HIS A 516 -31.10 24.52 -38.75
CA HIS A 516 -31.07 23.60 -39.88
C HIS A 516 -30.04 22.45 -39.73
N ILE A 517 -29.73 22.06 -38.49
CA ILE A 517 -28.87 20.92 -38.18
C ILE A 517 -29.71 19.64 -38.19
N LYS A 518 -29.33 18.67 -39.01
CA LYS A 518 -30.00 17.36 -39.09
C LYS A 518 -29.65 16.50 -37.88
N LEU A 519 -30.63 15.81 -37.33
CA LEU A 519 -30.43 14.78 -36.31
C LEU A 519 -30.67 13.42 -36.96
N ILE A 520 -29.70 12.53 -36.86
CA ILE A 520 -29.68 11.21 -37.50
C ILE A 520 -29.48 10.18 -36.39
N GLU A 521 -30.24 9.10 -36.41
CA GLU A 521 -30.03 7.97 -35.49
C GLU A 521 -28.78 7.20 -35.91
N GLN A 522 -28.01 6.69 -34.94
CA GLN A 522 -26.86 5.84 -35.23
C GLN A 522 -27.36 4.48 -35.76
N ASP A 523 -26.84 4.05 -36.90
CA ASP A 523 -27.02 2.66 -37.36
C ASP A 523 -26.16 1.75 -36.47
N VAL A 524 -26.78 0.78 -35.79
CA VAL A 524 -26.15 -0.18 -34.87
C VAL A 524 -26.40 -1.61 -35.35
#